data_AF-A0A1E1W6M0-F1
#
_entry.id   AF-A0A1E1W6M0-F1
#
_cell.length_a   1.000
_cell.length_b   1.000
_cell.length_c   1.000
_cell.angle_alpha   90.00
_cell.angle_beta   90.00
_cell.angle_gamma   90.00
#
_symmetry.space_group_name_H-M   'P 1'
#
loop_
_entity.id
_entity.type
_entity.pdbx_description
1 polymer ?
#
loop_
_entity_poly.entity_id
_entity_poly.type
_entity_poly.pdbx_seq_one_letter_code
_entity_poly.pdbx_strand_id
1 'polypeptide(L)'
;IKLGPETSKYIPLVLNHLVEIINRPNTPKTLLENTAITIGRLGYVCPHDVAPVLHQFVRQWCTSLRNIRDNDEKDSAFRGICQMIQVNPAGVVPDFMFFCDAVASWSHPKDDLKEMFT
;
A
#
# COMPACT_ATOMS: atom_id res chain seq x y z
N ILE A 1 3.22 13.74 1.91
CA ILE A 1 3.99 13.75 3.17
C ILE A 1 5.02 14.87 3.06
N LYS A 2 5.06 15.81 4.02
CA LYS A 2 5.92 17.02 3.93
C LYS A 2 7.41 16.77 4.20
N LEU A 3 7.77 15.61 4.76
CA LEU A 3 9.13 15.27 5.19
C LEU A 3 10.01 14.65 4.07
N GLY A 4 9.42 14.18 2.97
CA GLY A 4 10.18 13.60 1.85
C GLY A 4 11.16 12.50 2.31
N PRO A 5 12.39 12.47 1.76
CA PRO A 5 13.41 11.46 2.11
C PRO A 5 13.76 11.40 3.61
N GLU A 6 13.56 12.49 4.37
CA GLU A 6 13.80 12.49 5.82
C GLU A 6 12.87 11.56 6.59
N THR A 7 11.82 11.05 5.95
CA THR A 7 10.91 10.04 6.52
C THR A 7 11.63 8.71 6.78
N SER A 8 12.66 8.38 5.99
CA SER A 8 13.35 7.06 6.01
C SER A 8 13.83 6.65 7.41
N LYS A 9 14.42 7.58 8.19
CA LYS A 9 14.89 7.32 9.57
C LYS A 9 13.78 6.91 10.55
N TYR A 10 12.53 7.22 10.25
CA TYR A 10 11.38 6.88 11.10
C TYR A 10 10.64 5.64 10.63
N ILE A 11 10.87 5.16 9.41
CA ILE A 11 10.14 4.02 8.84
C ILE A 11 10.28 2.76 9.69
N PRO A 12 11.49 2.34 10.11
CA PRO A 12 11.63 1.15 10.95
C PRO A 12 10.86 1.23 12.27
N LEU A 13 10.64 2.44 12.81
CA LEU A 13 9.93 2.65 14.07
C LEU A 13 8.41 2.48 13.94
N VAL A 14 7.85 2.80 12.78
CA VAL A 14 6.39 2.79 12.58
C VAL A 14 5.92 1.61 11.74
N LEU A 15 6.73 1.15 10.78
CA LEU A 15 6.32 0.15 9.80
C LEU A 15 5.98 -1.19 10.45
N ASN A 16 6.79 -1.65 11.39
CA ASN A 16 6.53 -2.91 12.10
C ASN A 16 5.17 -2.89 12.80
N HIS A 17 4.85 -1.81 13.51
CA HIS A 17 3.55 -1.66 14.17
C HIS A 17 2.39 -1.58 13.16
N LEU A 18 2.57 -0.93 12.02
CA LEU A 18 1.54 -0.86 10.99
C LEU A 18 1.30 -2.25 10.36
N VAL A 19 2.35 -3.03 10.12
CA VAL A 19 2.26 -4.42 9.64
C VAL A 19 1.60 -5.33 10.68
N GLU A 20 1.84 -5.12 11.96
CA GLU A 20 1.12 -5.83 13.03
C GLU A 20 -0.38 -5.46 13.05
N ILE A 21 -0.71 -4.16 12.95
CA ILE A 21 -2.09 -3.69 12.99
C ILE A 21 -2.89 -4.21 11.80
N ILE A 22 -2.34 -4.15 10.58
CA ILE A 22 -3.07 -4.57 9.38
C ILE A 22 -3.36 -6.07 9.33
N ASN A 23 -2.55 -6.87 10.02
CA ASN A 23 -2.72 -8.32 10.13
C ASN A 23 -3.49 -8.74 11.40
N ARG A 24 -3.85 -7.80 12.28
CA ARG A 24 -4.51 -8.12 13.54
C ARG A 24 -5.96 -8.56 13.30
N PRO A 25 -6.38 -9.75 13.80
CA PRO A 25 -7.77 -10.18 13.68
C PRO A 25 -8.71 -9.28 14.49
N ASN A 26 -9.98 -9.22 14.09
CA ASN A 26 -11.02 -8.42 14.76
C ASN A 26 -10.72 -6.91 14.84
N THR A 27 -9.91 -6.39 13.91
CA THR A 27 -9.59 -4.97 13.83
C THR A 27 -10.70 -4.21 13.09
N PRO A 28 -11.14 -3.03 13.58
CA PRO A 28 -12.17 -2.24 12.91
C PRO A 28 -11.78 -1.89 11.47
N LYS A 29 -12.74 -1.99 10.55
CA LYS A 29 -12.53 -1.74 9.12
C LYS A 29 -11.85 -0.41 8.83
N THR A 30 -12.33 0.68 9.44
CA THR A 30 -11.77 2.02 9.25
C THR A 30 -10.32 2.13 9.71
N LEU A 31 -9.91 1.37 10.74
CA LEU A 31 -8.52 1.34 11.16
C LEU A 31 -7.67 0.61 10.11
N LEU A 32 -8.11 -0.54 9.61
CA LEU A 32 -7.43 -1.28 8.54
C LEU A 32 -7.26 -0.43 7.26
N GLU A 33 -8.32 0.27 6.85
CA GLU A 33 -8.31 1.19 5.70
C GLU A 33 -7.25 2.30 5.88
N ASN A 34 -7.23 2.95 7.05
CA ASN A 34 -6.24 4.01 7.34
C ASN A 34 -4.81 3.46 7.45
N THR A 35 -4.63 2.29 8.06
CA THR A 35 -3.32 1.62 8.15
C THR A 35 -2.81 1.29 6.75
N ALA A 36 -3.65 0.74 5.88
CA ALA A 36 -3.30 0.44 4.50
C ALA A 36 -2.92 1.70 3.69
N ILE A 37 -3.74 2.76 3.77
CA ILE A 37 -3.42 4.06 3.14
C ILE A 37 -2.06 4.59 3.64
N THR A 38 -1.79 4.48 4.94
CA THR A 38 -0.55 4.96 5.55
C THR A 38 0.66 4.17 5.06
N ILE A 39 0.60 2.84 5.05
CA ILE A 39 1.68 1.99 4.51
C ILE A 39 1.94 2.34 3.04
N GLY A 40 0.88 2.49 2.24
CA GLY A 40 1.00 2.89 0.83
C GLY A 40 1.72 4.23 0.69
N ARG A 41 1.32 5.24 1.46
CA ARG A 41 1.97 6.56 1.45
C ARG A 41 3.42 6.54 1.94
N LEU A 42 3.78 5.68 2.88
CA LEU A 42 5.18 5.48 3.27
C LEU A 42 5.99 4.88 2.11
N GLY A 43 5.46 3.85 1.45
CA GLY A 43 6.07 3.25 0.27
C GLY A 43 6.20 4.21 -0.91
N TYR A 44 5.29 5.18 -1.03
CA TYR A 44 5.38 6.25 -2.04
C TYR A 44 6.55 7.22 -1.81
N VAL A 45 6.97 7.39 -0.56
CA VAL A 45 8.07 8.31 -0.21
C VAL A 45 9.41 7.57 -0.12
N CYS A 46 9.40 6.35 0.41
CA CYS A 46 10.58 5.55 0.70
C CYS A 46 10.37 4.09 0.27
N PRO A 47 10.24 3.81 -1.04
CA PRO A 47 9.89 2.47 -1.52
C PRO A 47 10.93 1.42 -1.12
N HIS A 48 12.23 1.77 -1.13
CA HIS A 48 13.32 0.86 -0.74
C HIS A 48 13.27 0.43 0.73
N ASP A 49 12.70 1.25 1.61
CA ASP A 49 12.60 0.94 3.03
C ASP A 49 11.36 0.06 3.34
N VAL A 50 10.30 0.18 2.55
CA VAL A 50 9.02 -0.51 2.79
C VAL A 50 8.85 -1.78 1.95
N ALA A 51 9.34 -1.79 0.71
CA ALA A 51 9.23 -2.91 -0.22
C ALA A 51 9.78 -4.27 0.32
N PRO A 52 10.84 -4.32 1.17
CA PRO A 52 11.31 -5.59 1.72
C PRO A 52 10.26 -6.38 2.51
N VAL A 53 9.29 -5.70 3.13
CA VAL A 53 8.22 -6.34 3.92
C VAL A 53 6.87 -6.41 3.19
N LEU A 54 6.86 -6.15 1.87
CA LEU A 54 5.65 -6.16 1.04
C LEU A 54 4.80 -7.44 1.22
N HIS A 55 5.46 -8.60 1.18
CA HIS A 55 4.83 -9.92 1.36
C HIS A 55 4.11 -10.09 2.70
N GLN A 56 4.44 -9.30 3.72
CA GLN A 56 3.84 -9.41 5.05
C GLN A 56 2.49 -8.73 5.16
N PHE A 57 2.17 -7.77 4.28
CA PHE A 57 0.96 -6.96 4.40
C PHE A 57 0.10 -6.91 3.14
N VAL A 58 0.66 -7.23 1.96
CA VAL A 58 0.02 -6.96 0.66
C VAL A 58 -1.39 -7.54 0.54
N ARG A 59 -1.61 -8.76 1.05
CA ARG A 59 -2.93 -9.41 1.04
C ARG A 59 -4.00 -8.62 1.81
N GLN A 60 -3.69 -8.22 3.05
CA GLN A 60 -4.63 -7.45 3.88
C GLN A 60 -4.79 -6.02 3.37
N TRP A 61 -3.72 -5.45 2.82
CA TRP A 61 -3.73 -4.15 2.17
C TRP A 61 -4.69 -4.10 0.99
N CYS A 62 -4.60 -5.07 0.08
CA CYS A 62 -5.50 -5.20 -1.07
C CYS A 62 -6.95 -5.39 -0.61
N THR A 63 -7.18 -6.27 0.35
CA THR A 63 -8.52 -6.56 0.91
C THR A 63 -9.15 -5.31 1.56
N SER A 64 -8.33 -4.47 2.20
CA SER A 64 -8.78 -3.24 2.84
C SER A 64 -9.13 -2.16 1.82
N LEU A 65 -8.27 -1.94 0.82
CA LEU A 65 -8.43 -0.83 -0.12
C LEU A 65 -9.42 -1.10 -1.26
N ARG A 66 -9.68 -2.35 -1.63
CA ARG A 66 -10.62 -2.67 -2.72
C ARG A 66 -12.05 -2.17 -2.48
N ASN A 67 -12.42 -1.90 -1.23
CA ASN A 67 -13.76 -1.43 -0.87
C ASN A 67 -13.84 0.09 -0.64
N ILE A 68 -12.73 0.82 -0.80
CA ILE A 68 -12.67 2.26 -0.66
C ILE A 68 -13.04 2.92 -2.00
N ARG A 69 -13.86 3.97 -1.95
CA ARG A 69 -14.19 4.81 -3.11
C ARG A 69 -12.95 5.47 -3.67
N ASP A 70 -12.93 5.69 -4.97
CA ASP A 70 -11.82 6.39 -5.63
C ASP A 70 -11.71 7.82 -5.09
N ASN A 71 -10.58 8.12 -4.45
CA ASN A 71 -10.23 9.42 -3.88
C ASN A 71 -8.70 9.60 -3.87
N ASP A 72 -8.24 10.79 -3.47
CA ASP A 72 -6.80 11.10 -3.46
C ASP A 72 -6.02 10.26 -2.42
N GLU A 73 -6.65 9.83 -1.33
CA GLU A 73 -6.04 8.87 -0.39
C GLU A 73 -5.72 7.54 -1.07
N LYS A 74 -6.71 6.92 -1.73
CA LYS A 74 -6.56 5.65 -2.45
C LYS A 74 -5.54 5.80 -3.57
N ASP A 75 -5.58 6.90 -4.34
CA ASP A 75 -4.62 7.18 -5.42
C ASP A 75 -3.19 7.20 -4.89
N SER A 76 -2.93 7.99 -3.84
CA SER A 76 -1.60 8.08 -3.24
C SER A 76 -1.10 6.75 -2.67
N ALA A 77 -1.99 5.92 -2.12
CA ALA A 77 -1.64 4.61 -1.60
C ALA A 77 -1.30 3.62 -2.73
N PHE A 78 -2.06 3.63 -3.83
CA PHE A 78 -1.80 2.76 -4.99
C PHE A 78 -0.54 3.16 -5.75
N ARG A 79 -0.20 4.45 -5.86
CA ARG A 79 1.12 4.85 -6.39
C ARG A 79 2.25 4.27 -5.57
N GLY A 80 2.12 4.29 -4.24
CA GLY A 80 3.09 3.72 -3.33
C GLY A 80 3.24 2.21 -3.48
N ILE A 81 2.15 1.46 -3.58
CA ILE A 81 2.24 0.00 -3.79
C ILE A 81 2.89 -0.33 -5.13
N CYS A 82 2.59 0.42 -6.20
CA CYS A 82 3.21 0.20 -7.51
C CYS A 82 4.72 0.47 -7.48
N GLN A 83 5.16 1.55 -6.82
CA GLN A 83 6.59 1.82 -6.64
C GLN A 83 7.28 0.73 -5.79
N MET A 84 6.63 0.24 -4.73
CA MET A 84 7.17 -0.87 -3.94
C MET A 84 7.29 -2.17 -4.76
N ILE A 85 6.31 -2.47 -5.61
CA ILE A 85 6.34 -3.64 -6.50
C ILE A 85 7.45 -3.52 -7.54
N GLN A 86 7.72 -2.32 -8.07
CA GLN A 86 8.86 -2.10 -8.97
C GLN A 86 10.20 -2.38 -8.28
N VAL A 87 10.32 -2.08 -6.99
CA VAL A 87 11.53 -2.36 -6.18
C VAL A 87 11.63 -3.83 -5.77
N ASN A 88 10.52 -4.46 -5.37
CA ASN A 88 10.48 -5.85 -4.92
C ASN A 88 9.27 -6.61 -5.50
N PRO A 89 9.32 -7.02 -6.78
CA PRO A 89 8.20 -7.70 -7.41
C PRO A 89 7.94 -9.08 -6.80
N ALA A 90 8.98 -9.76 -6.32
CA ALA A 90 8.86 -11.06 -5.64
C ALA A 90 7.95 -10.99 -4.39
N GLY A 91 7.85 -9.81 -3.77
CA GLY A 91 7.02 -9.60 -2.58
C GLY A 91 5.51 -9.66 -2.82
N VAL A 92 5.03 -9.47 -4.06
CA VAL A 92 3.58 -9.54 -4.39
C VAL A 92 3.18 -10.86 -5.06
N VAL A 93 4.12 -11.60 -5.66
CA VAL A 93 3.85 -12.82 -6.44
C VAL A 93 2.90 -13.80 -5.74
N PRO A 94 3.08 -14.16 -4.44
CA PRO A 94 2.19 -15.12 -3.78
C PRO A 94 0.73 -14.67 -3.67
N ASP A 95 0.51 -13.35 -3.62
CA ASP A 95 -0.79 -12.72 -3.41
C ASP A 95 -1.21 -11.86 -4.62
N PHE A 96 -0.63 -12.13 -5.80
CA PHE A 96 -0.83 -11.30 -6.99
C PHE A 96 -2.31 -11.18 -7.39
N MET A 97 -3.09 -12.24 -7.18
CA MET A 97 -4.55 -12.22 -7.41
C MET A 97 -5.27 -11.14 -6.57
N PHE A 98 -4.82 -10.88 -5.34
CA PHE A 98 -5.39 -9.82 -4.50
C PHE A 98 -5.03 -8.44 -5.03
N PHE A 99 -3.82 -8.28 -5.57
CA PHE A 99 -3.42 -7.04 -6.23
C PHE A 99 -4.27 -6.75 -7.47
N CYS A 100 -4.48 -7.75 -8.34
CA CYS A 100 -5.35 -7.60 -9.52
C CYS A 100 -6.78 -7.21 -9.14
N ASP A 101 -7.37 -7.85 -8.13
CA ASP A 101 -8.71 -7.52 -7.62
C ASP A 101 -8.77 -6.09 -7.05
N ALA A 102 -7.73 -5.67 -6.33
CA ALA A 102 -7.63 -4.30 -5.82
C ALA A 102 -7.50 -3.26 -6.95
N VAL A 103 -6.73 -3.55 -8.01
CA VAL A 103 -6.64 -2.70 -9.21
C VAL A 103 -7.98 -2.63 -9.94
N ALA A 104 -8.67 -3.77 -10.09
CA ALA A 104 -9.99 -3.83 -10.72
C ALA A 104 -11.10 -3.08 -9.94
N SER A 105 -10.87 -2.75 -8.67
CA SER A 105 -11.80 -1.95 -7.86
C SER A 105 -11.88 -0.47 -8.25
N TRP A 106 -10.96 0.00 -9.10
CA TRP A 106 -10.95 1.39 -9.59
C TRP A 106 -12.00 1.58 -10.69
N SER A 107 -12.84 2.60 -10.54
CA SER A 107 -13.82 2.99 -11.56
C SER A 107 -13.22 3.97 -12.57
N HIS A 108 -12.53 5.00 -12.06
CA HIS A 108 -11.94 6.06 -12.89
C HIS A 108 -10.57 6.48 -12.34
N PRO A 109 -9.53 5.62 -12.47
CA PRO A 109 -8.18 6.01 -12.09
C PRO A 109 -7.69 7.15 -12.98
N LYS A 110 -6.85 8.03 -12.43
CA LYS A 110 -6.14 9.05 -13.23
C LYS A 110 -5.24 8.35 -14.26
N ASP A 111 -5.03 8.98 -15.42
CA ASP A 111 -4.31 8.36 -16.54
C ASP A 111 -2.90 7.89 -16.14
N ASP A 112 -2.18 8.72 -15.39
CA ASP A 112 -0.84 8.41 -14.90
C ASP A 112 -0.81 7.25 -13.89
N LEU A 113 -1.84 7.09 -13.05
CA LEU A 113 -1.98 5.91 -12.20
C LEU A 113 -2.34 4.67 -13.02
N LYS A 114 -3.17 4.82 -14.05
CA LYS A 114 -3.57 3.73 -14.94
C LYS A 114 -2.37 3.15 -15.70
N GLU A 115 -1.45 4.00 -16.15
CA GLU A 115 -0.18 3.59 -16.76
C GLU A 115 0.71 2.78 -15.80
N MET A 116 0.62 3.02 -14.48
CA MET A 116 1.36 2.21 -13.50
C MET A 116 0.77 0.80 -13.28
N PHE A 117 -0.44 0.54 -13.75
CA PHE A 117 -1.08 -0.78 -13.67
C PHE A 117 -0.72 -1.71 -14.83
N THR A 118 -0.04 -1.19 -15.85
CA THR A 118 0.42 -1.93 -17.04
C THR A 118 1.91 -2.19 -17.01
#